data_AF-A0AAN7ZT08-F1
#
_entry.id   AF-A0AAN7ZT08-F1
#
_cell.length_a   1.000
_cell.length_b   1.000
_cell.length_c   1.000
_cell.angle_alpha   90.00
_cell.angle_beta   90.00
_cell.angle_gamma   90.00
#
_symmetry.space_group_name_H-M   'P 1'
#
loop_
_entity.id
_entity.type
_entity.pdbx_description
1 polymer ?
#
loop_
_entity_poly.entity_id
_entity_poly.type
_entity_poly.pdbx_seq_one_letter_code
_entity_poly.pdbx_strand_id
1 'polypeptide(L)'
;MKQIILFSMCIYLTLSLKLNQDTIDKWNEHIRPHVENCINESGVKKDLADSLFTNLDYPDDGNLRCYMDCMVRRQGLLDSNNKFDKDKIASLTPEGHQEVVDLCIQKAEQLSGPCENGYTFASCVIRSRAEKENP
;
A
#
# COMPACT_ATOMS: atom_id res chain seq x y z
N MET A 1 10.57 -26.03 43.17
CA MET A 1 9.66 -24.86 43.26
C MET A 1 10.52 -23.69 43.70
N LYS A 2 10.80 -22.67 42.91
CA LYS A 2 9.84 -21.74 42.31
C LYS A 2 10.61 -20.97 41.25
N GLN A 3 10.32 -21.26 39.97
CA GLN A 3 10.78 -20.48 38.83
C GLN A 3 10.24 -19.06 39.05
N ILE A 4 11.09 -18.14 39.51
CA ILE A 4 10.79 -16.71 39.44
C ILE A 4 11.05 -16.35 37.98
N ILE A 5 10.05 -16.63 37.15
CA ILE A 5 9.94 -16.07 35.81
C ILE A 5 9.90 -14.56 36.04
N LEU A 6 11.04 -13.92 35.84
CA LEU A 6 11.13 -12.48 35.63
C LEU A 6 10.18 -12.17 34.47
N PHE A 7 8.97 -11.74 34.83
CA PHE A 7 8.07 -10.92 34.05
C PHE A 7 8.80 -9.61 33.70
N SER A 8 9.82 -9.70 32.86
CA SER A 8 10.26 -8.61 31.99
C SER A 8 9.26 -8.66 30.83
N MET A 9 8.06 -8.10 30.97
CA MET A 9 7.78 -6.68 30.71
C MET A 9 8.50 -6.11 29.49
N CYS A 10 8.82 -6.94 28.50
CA CYS A 10 8.67 -6.53 27.12
C CYS A 10 7.20 -6.69 26.77
N ILE A 11 6.37 -5.77 27.28
CA ILE A 11 5.15 -5.37 26.56
C ILE A 11 5.71 -4.70 25.30
N TYR A 12 6.05 -5.50 24.30
CA TYR A 12 6.25 -5.00 22.96
C TYR A 12 4.91 -4.37 22.60
N LEU A 13 4.86 -3.04 22.54
CA LEU A 13 3.76 -2.34 21.91
C LEU A 13 3.66 -2.90 20.49
N THR A 14 2.74 -3.83 20.25
CA THR A 14 2.29 -4.12 18.89
C THR A 14 1.35 -2.99 18.49
N LEU A 15 1.92 -1.80 18.25
CA LEU A 15 1.17 -0.70 17.65
C LEU A 15 0.73 -1.18 16.27
N SER A 16 -0.52 -1.64 16.18
CA SER A 16 -1.10 -2.13 14.93
C SER A 16 -1.55 -0.91 14.16
N LEU A 17 -0.80 -0.55 13.12
CA LEU A 17 -1.18 0.48 12.15
C LEU A 17 -2.54 0.11 11.53
N LYS A 18 -3.45 1.08 11.47
CA LYS A 18 -4.78 0.91 10.86
C LYS A 18 -5.17 2.16 10.12
N LEU A 19 -5.88 2.01 9.01
CA LEU A 19 -6.56 3.15 8.39
C LEU A 19 -7.92 3.37 9.05
N ASN A 20 -8.37 4.61 9.14
CA ASN A 20 -9.75 4.92 9.48
C ASN A 20 -10.69 4.48 8.35
N GLN A 21 -11.95 4.24 8.72
CA GLN A 21 -12.96 3.70 7.80
C GLN A 21 -13.21 4.63 6.60
N ASP A 22 -13.24 5.95 6.81
CA ASP A 22 -13.45 6.94 5.73
C ASP A 22 -12.36 6.85 4.64
N THR A 23 -11.11 6.62 5.04
CA THR A 23 -9.99 6.47 4.11
C THR A 23 -10.09 5.17 3.32
N ILE A 24 -10.44 4.08 4.00
CA ILE A 24 -10.68 2.78 3.36
C ILE A 24 -11.81 2.90 2.34
N ASP A 25 -12.93 3.54 2.70
CA ASP A 25 -14.10 3.68 1.84
C ASP A 25 -13.77 4.51 0.59
N LYS A 26 -13.08 5.64 0.75
CA LYS A 26 -12.66 6.49 -0.38
C LYS A 26 -11.72 5.79 -1.35
N TRP A 27 -10.75 5.02 -0.82
CA TRP A 27 -9.84 4.27 -1.66
C TRP A 27 -10.56 3.15 -2.39
N ASN A 28 -11.39 2.38 -1.70
CA ASN A 28 -12.20 1.32 -2.30
C ASN A 28 -13.10 1.87 -3.43
N GLU A 29 -13.74 3.02 -3.23
CA GLU A 29 -14.55 3.66 -4.27
C GLU A 29 -13.72 3.97 -5.53
N HIS A 30 -12.53 4.54 -5.35
CA HIS A 30 -11.65 4.93 -6.45
C HIS A 30 -11.10 3.72 -7.23
N ILE A 31 -10.77 2.64 -6.51
CA ILE A 31 -10.10 1.49 -7.11
C ILE A 31 -11.04 0.41 -7.65
N ARG A 32 -12.31 0.40 -7.19
CA ARG A 32 -13.32 -0.63 -7.51
C ARG A 32 -13.39 -1.03 -8.99
N PRO A 33 -13.33 -0.12 -9.98
CA PRO A 33 -13.42 -0.50 -11.40
C PRO A 33 -12.27 -1.41 -11.88
N HIS A 34 -11.18 -1.50 -11.13
CA HIS A 34 -9.96 -2.20 -11.53
C HIS A 34 -9.72 -3.50 -10.75
N VAL A 35 -10.37 -3.67 -9.59
CA VAL A 35 -10.13 -4.77 -8.65
C VAL A 35 -10.26 -6.14 -9.32
N GLU A 36 -11.40 -6.45 -9.95
CA GLU A 36 -11.64 -7.77 -10.54
C GLU A 36 -10.65 -8.09 -11.65
N ASN A 37 -10.34 -7.11 -12.51
CA ASN A 37 -9.36 -7.27 -13.57
C ASN A 37 -7.96 -7.54 -13.02
N CYS A 38 -7.53 -6.79 -11.99
CA CYS A 38 -6.23 -6.99 -11.39
C CYS A 38 -6.14 -8.30 -10.59
N ILE A 39 -7.22 -8.76 -9.97
CA ILE A 39 -7.26 -10.10 -9.35
C ILE A 39 -7.04 -11.17 -10.41
N ASN A 40 -7.76 -11.09 -11.53
CA ASN A 40 -7.64 -12.06 -12.61
C ASN A 40 -6.26 -12.05 -13.28
N GLU A 41 -5.66 -10.86 -13.48
CA GLU A 41 -4.34 -10.72 -14.12
C GLU A 41 -3.19 -11.16 -13.22
N SER A 42 -3.26 -10.85 -11.92
CA SER A 42 -2.20 -11.18 -10.97
C SER A 42 -2.31 -12.59 -10.40
N GLY A 43 -3.51 -13.18 -10.38
CA GLY A 43 -3.77 -14.44 -9.67
C GLY A 43 -3.66 -14.31 -8.14
N VAL A 44 -3.73 -13.09 -7.60
CA VAL A 44 -3.77 -12.89 -6.15
C VAL A 44 -5.04 -13.52 -5.58
N LYS A 45 -4.96 -14.04 -4.36
CA LYS A 45 -6.16 -14.51 -3.67
C LYS A 45 -7.06 -13.31 -3.34
N LYS A 46 -8.35 -13.46 -3.59
CA LYS A 46 -9.34 -12.38 -3.42
C LYS A 46 -9.37 -11.84 -1.99
N ASP A 47 -9.30 -12.72 -0.99
CA ASP A 47 -9.25 -12.35 0.43
C ASP A 47 -8.04 -11.46 0.77
N LEU A 48 -6.88 -11.79 0.20
CA LEU A 48 -5.68 -10.98 0.37
C LEU A 48 -5.85 -9.60 -0.29
N ALA A 49 -6.39 -9.54 -1.51
CA ALA A 49 -6.68 -8.28 -2.21
C ALA A 49 -7.73 -7.42 -1.48
N ASP A 50 -8.80 -8.02 -0.96
CA ASP A 50 -9.87 -7.33 -0.23
C ASP A 50 -9.38 -6.75 1.11
N SER A 51 -8.40 -7.39 1.75
CA SER A 51 -7.91 -7.02 3.08
C SER A 51 -6.79 -5.97 3.08
N LEU A 52 -6.35 -5.52 1.90
CA LEU A 52 -5.14 -4.74 1.69
C LEU A 52 -5.11 -3.44 2.51
N PHE A 53 -6.24 -2.74 2.60
CA PHE A 53 -6.36 -1.49 3.37
C PHE A 53 -6.80 -1.69 4.83
N THR A 54 -7.27 -2.88 5.19
CA THR A 54 -7.81 -3.16 6.52
C THR A 54 -6.75 -3.72 7.46
N ASN A 55 -5.99 -4.70 6.99
CA ASN A 55 -4.98 -5.39 7.80
C ASN A 55 -3.59 -4.76 7.67
N LEU A 56 -3.35 -4.03 6.56
CA LEU A 56 -2.04 -3.47 6.22
C LEU A 56 -0.91 -4.51 6.28
N ASP A 57 -1.27 -5.77 6.03
CA ASP A 57 -0.36 -6.90 5.99
C ASP A 57 0.02 -7.17 4.53
N TYR A 58 1.32 -7.06 4.25
CA TYR A 58 1.89 -7.24 2.93
C TYR A 58 2.84 -8.44 2.97
N PRO A 59 2.31 -9.68 2.94
CA PRO A 59 3.15 -10.87 2.92
C PRO A 59 4.05 -10.86 1.67
N ASP A 60 5.14 -11.61 1.76
CA ASP A 60 6.05 -11.82 0.63
C ASP A 60 5.40 -12.71 -0.45
N ASP A 61 4.46 -12.13 -1.19
CA ASP A 61 3.63 -12.78 -2.19
C ASP A 61 3.81 -12.06 -3.54
N GLY A 62 4.26 -12.81 -4.55
CA GLY A 62 4.52 -12.27 -5.89
C GLY A 62 3.23 -11.84 -6.61
N ASN A 63 2.12 -12.52 -6.36
CA ASN A 63 0.84 -12.18 -6.97
C ASN A 63 0.26 -10.91 -6.34
N LEU A 64 0.42 -10.72 -5.02
CA LEU A 64 0.05 -9.47 -4.35
C LEU A 64 0.85 -8.28 -4.88
N ARG A 65 2.15 -8.45 -5.10
CA ARG A 65 2.98 -7.41 -5.75
C ARG A 65 2.43 -7.03 -7.12
N CYS A 66 2.13 -8.03 -7.96
CA CYS A 66 1.57 -7.79 -9.29
C CYS A 66 0.14 -7.25 -9.27
N TYR A 67 -0.66 -7.60 -8.27
CA TYR A 67 -1.96 -6.98 -8.04
C TYR A 67 -1.80 -5.48 -7.79
N MET A 68 -0.94 -5.07 -6.84
CA MET A 68 -0.72 -3.66 -6.51
C MET A 68 -0.14 -2.89 -7.70
N ASP A 69 0.78 -3.48 -8.45
CA ASP A 69 1.31 -2.88 -9.69
C ASP A 69 0.23 -2.69 -10.77
N CYS A 70 -0.63 -3.70 -10.96
CA CYS A 70 -1.77 -3.60 -11.86
C CYS A 70 -2.71 -2.45 -11.46
N MET A 71 -3.00 -2.29 -10.16
CA MET A 71 -3.86 -1.21 -9.67
C MET A 71 -3.27 0.17 -9.97
N VAL A 72 -1.96 0.35 -9.78
CA VAL A 72 -1.25 1.61 -10.11
C VAL A 72 -1.33 1.91 -11.61
N ARG A 73 -1.10 0.90 -12.45
CA ARG A 73 -1.17 1.02 -13.92
C ARG A 73 -2.57 1.37 -14.41
N ARG A 74 -3.61 0.69 -13.90
CA ARG A 74 -4.98 0.87 -14.38
C ARG A 74 -5.63 2.17 -13.93
N GLN A 75 -5.21 2.71 -12.79
CA GLN A 75 -5.51 4.10 -12.41
C GLN A 75 -4.82 5.12 -13.31
N GLY A 76 -3.91 4.68 -14.18
CA GLY A 76 -3.16 5.49 -15.12
C GLY A 76 -2.19 6.41 -14.40
N LEU A 77 -1.58 5.96 -13.30
CA LEU A 77 -0.59 6.73 -12.55
C LEU A 77 0.80 6.65 -13.21
N LEU A 78 0.93 5.87 -14.28
CA LEU A 78 2.13 5.81 -15.11
C LEU A 78 1.87 6.47 -16.47
N ASP A 79 2.90 7.14 -17.00
CA ASP A 79 2.95 7.71 -18.34
C ASP A 79 3.17 6.64 -19.43
N SER A 80 3.22 7.06 -20.69
CA SER A 80 3.47 6.18 -21.84
C SER A 80 4.85 5.51 -21.83
N ASN A 81 5.79 5.98 -21.00
CA ASN A 81 7.13 5.42 -20.83
C ASN A 81 7.22 4.52 -19.58
N ASN A 82 6.10 4.19 -18.94
CA ASN A 82 6.03 3.44 -17.67
C ASN A 82 6.71 4.15 -16.48
N LYS A 83 6.80 5.48 -16.50
CA LYS A 83 7.24 6.30 -15.36
C LYS A 83 6.04 6.90 -14.64
N PHE A 84 6.18 7.27 -13.37
CA PHE A 84 5.07 7.91 -12.66
C PHE A 84 4.71 9.27 -13.28
N ASP A 85 3.43 9.44 -13.61
CA ASP A 85 2.86 10.70 -14.05
C ASP A 85 2.69 11.62 -12.82
N LYS A 86 3.73 12.39 -12.52
CA LYS A 86 3.80 13.23 -11.32
C LYS A 86 2.71 14.30 -11.29
N ASP A 87 2.35 14.86 -12.44
CA ASP A 87 1.33 15.90 -12.54
C ASP A 87 -0.05 15.31 -12.22
N LYS A 88 -0.37 14.14 -12.79
CA LYS A 88 -1.61 13.44 -12.49
C LYS A 88 -1.66 13.00 -11.03
N ILE A 89 -0.57 12.43 -10.50
CA ILE A 89 -0.50 12.00 -9.10
C ILE A 89 -0.67 13.19 -8.16
N ALA A 90 -0.02 14.33 -8.44
CA ALA A 90 -0.18 15.54 -7.65
C ALA A 90 -1.64 16.02 -7.65
N SER A 91 -2.34 15.95 -8.79
CA SER A 91 -3.76 16.33 -8.88
C SER A 91 -4.70 15.44 -8.03
N LEU A 92 -4.31 14.20 -7.77
CA LEU A 92 -5.05 13.23 -6.97
C LEU A 92 -4.64 13.23 -5.49
N THR A 93 -3.51 13.90 -5.18
CA THR A 93 -2.92 13.90 -3.85
C THR A 93 -3.58 14.99 -3.00
N PRO A 94 -4.14 14.64 -1.82
CA PRO A 94 -4.68 15.65 -0.92
C PRO A 94 -3.61 16.63 -0.46
N GLU A 95 -3.99 17.89 -0.23
CA GLU A 95 -3.09 18.93 0.25
C GLU A 95 -2.31 18.47 1.50
N GLY A 96 -1.03 18.84 1.58
CA GLY A 96 -0.14 18.44 2.67
C GLY A 96 0.32 16.98 2.65
N HIS A 97 0.14 16.27 1.52
CA HIS A 97 0.65 14.89 1.33
C HIS A 97 1.64 14.76 0.17
N GLN A 98 1.89 15.84 -0.58
CA GLN A 98 2.74 15.83 -1.77
C GLN A 98 4.16 15.31 -1.48
N GLU A 99 4.78 15.77 -0.39
CA GLU A 99 6.14 15.35 -0.01
C GLU A 99 6.23 13.84 0.24
N VAL A 100 5.24 13.27 0.94
CA VAL A 100 5.17 11.81 1.19
C VAL A 100 5.03 11.05 -0.13
N VAL A 101 4.19 11.53 -1.03
CA VAL A 101 3.97 10.92 -2.34
C VAL A 101 5.24 10.98 -3.20
N ASP A 102 5.94 12.11 -3.22
CA ASP A 102 7.20 12.28 -3.95
C ASP A 102 8.29 11.33 -3.42
N LEU A 103 8.39 11.15 -2.09
CA LEU A 103 9.28 10.17 -1.47
C LEU A 103 8.92 8.73 -1.88
N CYS A 104 7.63 8.39 -1.94
CA CYS A 104 7.18 7.08 -2.37
C CYS A 104 7.48 6.81 -3.85
N ILE A 105 7.33 7.83 -4.72
CA ILE A 105 7.73 7.74 -6.13
C ILE A 105 9.23 7.50 -6.23
N GLN A 106 10.05 8.30 -5.52
CA GLN A 106 11.51 8.15 -5.53
C GLN A 106 11.94 6.74 -5.09
N LYS A 107 11.33 6.21 -4.03
CA LYS A 107 11.60 4.86 -3.53
C LYS A 107 11.24 3.79 -4.57
N ALA A 108 10.11 3.96 -5.24
CA ALA A 108 9.62 3.02 -6.24
C ALA A 108 10.49 3.02 -7.52
N GLU A 109 10.95 4.19 -7.97
CA GLU A 109 11.84 4.34 -9.13
C GLU A 109 13.25 3.75 -8.92
N GLN A 110 13.68 3.55 -7.67
CA GLN A 110 14.96 2.91 -7.34
C GLN A 110 14.94 1.39 -7.51
N LEU A 111 13.76 0.78 -7.51
CA LEU A 111 13.61 -0.67 -7.60
C LEU A 111 13.27 -1.06 -9.03
N SER A 112 14.02 -2.05 -9.53
CA SER A 112 13.79 -2.65 -10.83
C SER A 112 13.40 -4.11 -10.64
N GLY A 113 12.31 -4.52 -11.27
CA GLY A 113 11.76 -5.86 -11.13
C GLY A 113 10.32 -5.92 -11.62
N PRO A 114 9.83 -7.10 -12.04
CA PRO A 114 8.42 -7.27 -12.36
C PRO A 114 7.57 -6.86 -11.15
N CYS A 115 6.59 -5.98 -11.37
CA CYS A 115 5.62 -5.55 -10.37
C CYS A 115 6.16 -4.75 -9.16
N GLU A 116 7.48 -4.61 -9.02
CA GLU A 116 8.08 -3.97 -7.85
C GLU A 116 7.78 -2.47 -7.75
N ASN A 117 7.69 -1.80 -8.90
CA ASN A 117 7.50 -0.35 -8.96
C ASN A 117 6.13 0.07 -8.38
N GLY A 118 5.03 -0.41 -8.96
CA GLY A 118 3.70 -0.07 -8.47
C GLY A 118 3.41 -0.64 -7.07
N TYR A 119 3.94 -1.82 -6.74
CA TYR A 119 3.88 -2.35 -5.36
C TYR A 119 4.54 -1.41 -4.34
N THR A 120 5.76 -0.98 -4.62
CA THR A 120 6.54 -0.13 -3.71
C THR A 120 5.87 1.23 -3.53
N PHE A 121 5.38 1.83 -4.62
CA PHE A 121 4.65 3.08 -4.54
C PHE A 121 3.37 2.95 -3.71
N ALA A 122 2.51 1.97 -4.04
CA ALA A 122 1.23 1.80 -3.37
C ALA A 122 1.42 1.46 -1.87
N SER A 123 2.27 0.49 -1.54
CA SER A 123 2.52 0.11 -0.13
C SER A 123 3.13 1.25 0.68
N CYS A 124 3.99 2.07 0.07
CA CYS A 124 4.55 3.27 0.70
C CYS A 124 3.46 4.30 1.04
N VAL A 125 2.62 4.67 0.06
CA VAL A 125 1.53 5.65 0.26
C VAL A 125 0.56 5.15 1.32
N ILE A 126 0.17 3.87 1.25
CA ILE A 126 -0.75 3.26 2.19
C ILE A 126 -0.20 3.28 3.62
N ARG A 127 1.05 2.85 3.79
CA ARG A 127 1.68 2.80 5.11
C ARG A 127 1.88 4.19 5.69
N SER A 128 2.34 5.16 4.92
CA SER A 128 2.51 6.54 5.40
C SER A 128 1.19 7.22 5.75
N ARG A 129 0.10 6.88 5.04
CA ARG A 129 -1.24 7.33 5.42
C ARG A 129 -1.66 6.73 6.77
N ALA A 130 -1.44 5.44 6.97
CA ALA A 130 -1.73 4.79 8.25
C ALA A 130 -0.87 5.37 9.39
N GLU A 131 0.43 5.61 9.17
CA GLU A 131 1.32 6.21 10.17
C GLU A 131 0.82 7.60 10.61
N LYS A 132 0.33 8.42 9.67
CA LYS A 132 -0.23 9.74 9.98
C LYS A 132 -1.55 9.69 10.77
N GLU A 133 -2.33 8.63 10.60
CA GLU A 133 -3.59 8.42 11.32
C GLU A 133 -3.41 7.77 12.69
N ASN A 134 -2.22 7.22 12.97
CA ASN A 134 -1.87 6.61 14.25
C ASN A 134 -0.60 7.27 14.86
N PRO A 135 -0.65 8.59 15.16
CA PRO A 135 0.49 9.35 15.70
C PRO A 135 0.87 8.99 17.13
#